data_AF-A0A2X3LZE0-F1
#
_entry.id   AF-A0A2X3LZE0-F1
#
_cell.length_a   1.000
_cell.length_b   1.000
_cell.length_c   1.000
_cell.angle_alpha   90.00
_cell.angle_beta   90.00
_cell.angle_gamma   90.00
#
_symmetry.space_group_name_H-M   'P 1'
#
loop_
_entity.id
_entity.type
_entity.pdbx_description
1 polymer ?
#
loop_
_entity_poly.entity_id
_entity_poly.type
_entity_poly.pdbx_seq_one_letter_code
_entity_poly.pdbx_strand_id
1 'polypeptide(L)' 'MSKRKMAELLNEVHPEWCFSTCEKRIANWLAVAEYALYIPMRESFAQKMS' A
#
# COMPACT_ATOMS: atom_id res chain seq x y z
N MET A 1 -2.81 4.06 10.37
CA MET A 1 -3.10 4.73 9.08
C MET A 1 -4.12 3.89 8.32
N SER A 2 -5.27 4.44 7.90
CA SER A 2 -6.29 3.70 7.12
C SER A 2 -6.11 3.95 5.62
N LYS A 3 -6.58 3.03 4.76
CA LYS A 3 -6.57 3.24 3.29
C LYS A 3 -7.28 4.54 2.89
N ARG A 4 -8.40 4.85 3.57
CA ARG A 4 -9.12 6.10 3.39
C ARG A 4 -8.26 7.32 3.72
N LYS A 5 -7.58 7.32 4.88
CA LYS A 5 -6.72 8.46 5.27
C LYS A 5 -5.54 8.65 4.31
N MET A 6 -4.98 7.57 3.77
CA MET A 6 -3.95 7.65 2.73
C MET A 6 -4.49 8.24 1.43
N ALA A 7 -5.72 7.89 1.04
CA ALA A 7 -6.38 8.45 -0.14
C ALA A 7 -6.72 9.94 0.06
N GLU A 8 -7.11 10.35 1.28
CA GLU A 8 -7.35 11.77 1.62
C GLU A 8 -6.06 12.58 1.45
N LEU A 9 -4.95 12.11 2.03
CA LEU A 9 -3.63 12.75 1.87
C LEU A 9 -3.16 12.77 0.42
N LEU A 10 -3.40 11.71 -0.34
CA LEU A 10 -3.06 11.68 -1.77
C LEU A 10 -3.88 12.69 -2.57
N ASN A 11 -5.16 12.86 -2.23
CA ASN A 11 -6.04 13.79 -2.92
C ASN A 11 -5.73 15.25 -2.57
N GLU A 12 -5.24 15.52 -1.36
CA GLU A 12 -4.73 16.85 -0.97
C GLU A 12 -3.54 17.27 -1.84
N VAL A 13 -2.67 16.32 -2.22
CA VAL A 13 -1.52 16.56 -3.12
C VAL A 13 -1.93 16.59 -4.60
N HIS A 14 -2.97 15.83 -4.96
CA HIS A 14 -3.50 15.71 -6.31
C HIS A 14 -4.99 16.12 -6.38
N PRO A 15 -5.30 17.42 -6.25
CA PRO A 15 -6.68 17.91 -6.26
C PRO A 15 -7.36 17.76 -7.63
N GLU A 16 -6.59 17.54 -8.71
CA GLU A 16 -7.09 17.26 -10.06
C GLU A 16 -7.69 15.86 -10.20
N TRP A 17 -7.38 14.94 -9.29
CA TRP A 17 -7.97 13.60 -9.26
C TRP A 17 -9.23 13.60 -8.43
N CYS A 18 -10.23 12.80 -8.84
CA CYS A 18 -11.33 12.50 -7.95
C CYS A 18 -10.87 11.57 -6.81
N PHE A 19 -11.50 11.68 -5.64
CA PHE A 19 -11.15 10.87 -4.47
C PHE A 19 -11.15 9.36 -4.75
N SER A 20 -12.11 8.86 -5.54
CA SER A 20 -12.20 7.44 -5.90
C SER A 20 -11.00 6.94 -6.74
N THR A 21 -10.34 7.83 -7.50
CA THR A 21 -9.09 7.51 -8.19
C THR A 21 -7.95 7.33 -7.19
N CYS A 22 -7.89 8.19 -6.18
CA CYS A 22 -6.91 8.10 -5.09
C CYS A 22 -7.09 6.79 -4.30
N GLU A 23 -8.33 6.41 -3.96
CA GLU A 23 -8.61 5.15 -3.27
C GLU A 23 -8.15 3.92 -4.07
N LYS A 24 -8.47 3.87 -5.37
CA LYS A 24 -8.05 2.77 -6.25
C LYS A 24 -6.53 2.68 -6.37
N ARG A 25 -5.84 3.82 -6.48
CA ARG A 25 -4.37 3.87 -6.52
C ARG A 25 -3.75 3.36 -5.23
N ILE A 26 -4.20 3.84 -4.07
CA ILE A 26 -3.73 3.37 -2.77
C ILE A 26 -3.96 1.87 -2.60
N ALA A 27 -5.16 1.37 -2.95
CA ALA A 27 -5.46 -0.05 -2.85
C ALA A 27 -4.52 -0.89 -3.73
N ASN A 28 -4.28 -0.48 -4.96
CA ASN A 28 -3.39 -1.17 -5.89
C ASN A 28 -1.93 -1.15 -5.42
N TRP A 29 -1.42 0.01 -4.99
CA TRP A 29 -0.04 0.12 -4.50
C TRP A 29 0.20 -0.73 -3.26
N LEU A 30 -0.76 -0.78 -2.33
CA LEU A 30 -0.67 -1.66 -1.17
C LEU A 30 -0.63 -3.14 -1.56
N ALA A 31 -1.46 -3.56 -2.52
CA ALA A 31 -1.44 -4.95 -3.00
C ALA A 31 -0.10 -5.32 -3.66
N VAL A 32 0.47 -4.41 -4.46
CA VAL A 32 1.79 -4.61 -5.07
C VAL A 32 2.89 -4.67 -4.01
N ALA A 33 2.85 -3.79 -3.00
CA ALA A 33 3.83 -3.79 -1.92
C ALA A 33 3.75 -5.09 -1.10
N GLU A 34 2.55 -5.55 -0.76
CA GLU A 34 2.35 -6.81 -0.04
C GLU A 34 2.91 -8.01 -0.83
N TYR A 35 2.61 -8.08 -2.13
CA TYR A 35 3.14 -9.13 -3.00
C TYR A 35 4.68 -9.10 -3.07
N ALA A 36 5.27 -7.92 -3.28
CA ALA A 36 6.71 -7.76 -3.40
C ALA A 36 7.45 -8.08 -2.09
N LEU A 37 6.84 -7.77 -0.95
CA LEU A 37 7.44 -8.00 0.37
C LEU A 37 7.24 -9.41 0.89
N TYR A 38 6.23 -10.15 0.43
CA TYR A 38 5.89 -11.46 0.97
C TYR A 38 7.06 -12.45 0.94
N ILE A 39 7.71 -12.64 -0.21
CA ILE A 39 8.82 -13.59 -0.37
C ILE A 39 10.02 -13.23 0.55
N PRO A 40 10.59 -12.01 0.47
CA PRO A 40 11.76 -11.67 1.29
C PRO A 40 11.44 -11.67 2.79
N MET A 41 10.23 -11.25 3.20
CA MET A 41 9.82 -11.35 4.60
C MET A 41 9.72 -12.81 5.04
N ARG A 42 9.03 -13.67 4.28
CA ARG A 42 8.89 -15.09 4.60
C ARG A 42 10.25 -15.75 4.79
N GLU A 43 11.19 -15.51 3.89
CA GLU A 43 12.55 -16.08 3.97
C GLU A 43 13.31 -15.57 5.19
N SER A 44 13.28 -14.26 5.42
CA SER A 44 13.98 -13.62 6.54
C SER A 44 13.44 -14.07 7.90
N PHE A 45 12.12 -14.28 8.03
CA PHE A 45 11.51 -14.71 9.28
C PHE A 45 11.56 -16.23 9.46
N ALA A 46 11.51 -17.03 8.39
CA ALA A 46 11.69 -18.48 8.48
C ALA A 46 13.11 -18.86 8.92
N GLN A 47 14.14 -18.13 8.48
CA GLN A 47 15.53 -18.34 8.91
C GLN A 47 15.78 -18.02 10.39
N LYS A 48 14.93 -17.23 11.04
CA LYS A 48 15.07 -16.89 12.48
C LYS A 48 14.50 -17.94 13.43
N MET A 49 13.87 -19.00 12.92
CA MET A 49 13.28 -20.08 13.72
C MET A 49 14.06 -21.41 13.64
N SER A 50 15.21 -21.45 12.96
CA SER A 50 16.09 -22.63 12.84
C SER A 50 17.38 -22.46 13.64
#